data_AF-A0A7M7K131-F1
#
_entry.id   AF-A0A7M7K131-F1
#
_cell.length_a   1.000
_cell.length_b   1.000
_cell.length_c   1.000
_cell.angle_alpha   90.00
_cell.angle_beta   90.00
_cell.angle_gamma   90.00
#
_symmetry.space_group_name_H-M   'P 1'
#
loop_
_entity.id
_entity.type
_entity.pdbx_description
1 polymer ?
#
loop_
_entity_poly.entity_id
_entity_poly.type
_entity_poly.pdbx_seq_one_letter_code
_entity_poly.pdbx_strand_id
1 'polypeptide(L)'
;MSGPVSSTPAALTAPPKSPKVAPAPPAPAAPTLRDSNNNNNNNNNNNNNVVIDGILSKLLGARQTADGSCARVQLTNRELLEVTRRAQQVFSEESMLLRVSPPLRVFGDLHGQFRDFLLLLDQTGLPPGTRFLFLGDYVDRGEQSLEVVTLLFALKVRFPTSVFLLRGNHEVQPVNRRYGFFQEVTSRYNLEIYARFGSAFAYMPVAAVVGEKIFCVHGGISPRLHNLDQIRDIPRPARVPKQGLLTDLLWADPHPAAENFTDNLERGGGVPGAFRFRPHMSRPPALYKRPRIFCRSTTTHYLLGA
;
A
#
# COMPACT_ATOMS: atom_id res chain seq x y z
N MET A 1 -8.43 53.78 -64.03
CA MET A 1 -8.02 54.77 -63.02
C MET A 1 -7.06 54.06 -62.07
N SER A 2 -5.81 53.74 -62.45
CA SER A 2 -4.65 54.62 -62.71
C SER A 2 -4.27 55.56 -61.56
N GLY A 3 -3.36 55.09 -60.70
CA GLY A 3 -2.20 55.85 -60.18
C GLY A 3 -2.34 56.61 -58.84
N PRO A 4 -1.21 57.10 -58.28
CA PRO A 4 -0.49 56.50 -57.14
C PRO A 4 -0.39 57.46 -55.92
N VAL A 5 0.32 57.17 -54.81
CA VAL A 5 1.68 57.70 -54.52
C VAL A 5 2.15 57.33 -53.08
N SER A 6 3.44 56.95 -52.99
CA SER A 6 4.46 57.14 -51.92
C SER A 6 4.52 56.28 -50.65
N SER A 7 5.60 55.48 -50.60
CA SER A 7 6.41 55.03 -49.45
C SER A 7 7.10 56.22 -48.74
N THR A 8 7.42 56.24 -47.44
CA THR A 8 8.62 55.67 -46.75
C THR A 8 8.57 56.05 -45.22
N PRO A 9 9.47 55.55 -44.34
CA PRO A 9 9.12 54.99 -43.04
C PRO A 9 9.23 55.94 -41.83
N ALA A 10 8.44 55.69 -40.79
CA ALA A 10 8.59 56.36 -39.49
C ALA A 10 9.31 55.45 -38.48
N ALA A 11 10.25 56.06 -37.76
CA ALA A 11 11.24 55.47 -36.88
C ALA A 11 10.65 54.74 -35.66
N LEU A 12 11.29 53.62 -35.29
CA LEU A 12 11.10 52.96 -33.99
C LEU A 12 11.59 53.89 -32.87
N THR A 13 10.66 54.38 -32.05
CA THR A 13 10.97 54.99 -30.76
C THR A 13 11.08 53.91 -29.68
N ALA A 14 12.21 53.91 -28.96
CA ALA A 14 12.54 52.98 -27.89
C ALA A 14 11.56 53.07 -26.70
N PRO A 15 11.32 51.95 -25.97
CA PRO A 15 10.43 51.94 -24.81
C PRO A 15 11.06 52.66 -23.60
N PRO A 16 10.23 53.18 -22.67
CA PRO A 16 10.69 53.98 -21.55
C PRO A 16 11.47 53.14 -20.53
N LYS A 17 12.53 53.74 -19.96
CA LYS A 17 13.37 53.15 -18.91
C LYS A 17 12.58 53.01 -17.60
N SER A 18 12.59 51.81 -17.04
CA SER A 18 12.06 51.47 -15.72
C SER A 18 12.79 52.25 -14.60
N PRO A 19 12.09 52.71 -13.56
CA PRO A 19 12.72 53.38 -12.43
C PRO A 19 13.55 52.40 -11.59
N LYS A 20 14.75 52.82 -11.19
CA LYS A 20 15.65 52.08 -10.30
C LYS A 20 15.03 51.95 -8.90
N VAL A 21 14.73 50.73 -8.48
CA VAL A 21 14.34 50.41 -7.10
C VAL A 21 15.60 50.34 -6.22
N ALA A 22 15.62 51.09 -5.12
CA ALA A 22 16.69 51.03 -4.12
C ALA A 22 16.68 49.68 -3.37
N PRO A 23 17.84 49.16 -2.92
CA PRO A 23 17.89 47.88 -2.21
C PRO A 23 17.24 48.01 -0.82
N ALA A 24 16.43 47.01 -0.46
CA ALA A 24 15.79 46.92 0.84
C ALA A 24 16.82 46.74 1.97
N PRO A 25 16.55 47.26 3.19
CA PRO A 25 17.43 47.05 4.34
C PRO A 25 17.43 45.57 4.78
N PRO A 26 18.52 45.08 5.40
CA PRO A 26 18.59 43.70 5.85
C PRO A 26 17.58 43.45 6.99
N ALA A 27 16.88 42.31 6.91
CA ALA A 27 15.93 41.88 7.91
C ALA A 27 16.60 41.65 9.28
N PRO A 28 15.91 41.92 10.40
CA PRO A 28 16.45 41.65 11.73
C PRO A 28 16.64 40.15 11.95
N ALA A 29 17.77 39.77 12.57
CA ALA A 29 18.11 38.40 12.88
C ALA A 29 17.02 37.73 13.75
N ALA A 30 16.55 36.56 13.32
CA ALA A 30 15.60 35.75 14.06
C ALA A 30 16.23 35.26 15.40
N PRO A 31 15.45 35.19 16.50
CA PRO A 31 15.97 34.73 17.78
C PRO A 31 16.31 33.24 17.70
N THR A 32 17.53 32.89 18.08
CA THR A 32 17.97 31.49 18.26
C THR A 32 17.22 30.86 19.42
N LEU A 33 16.19 30.07 19.11
CA LEU A 33 15.61 29.15 20.08
C LEU A 33 16.61 28.02 20.32
N ARG A 34 17.06 27.88 21.57
CA ARG A 34 17.88 26.74 22.02
C ARG A 34 17.08 25.45 21.85
N ASP A 35 17.56 24.56 20.99
CA ASP A 35 17.06 23.19 20.83
C ASP A 35 17.36 22.36 22.09
N SER A 36 16.39 22.25 22.99
CA SER A 36 16.44 21.33 24.13
C SER A 36 15.58 20.07 23.92
N ASN A 37 15.13 19.75 22.70
CA ASN A 37 14.18 18.64 22.46
C ASN A 37 14.70 17.48 21.58
N ASN A 38 15.98 17.47 21.19
CA ASN A 38 16.47 16.46 20.23
C ASN A 38 16.90 15.12 20.85
N ASN A 39 17.10 15.05 22.18
CA ASN A 39 17.58 13.83 22.85
C ASN A 39 16.47 12.81 23.15
N ASN A 40 15.22 13.25 23.41
CA ASN A 40 14.10 12.33 23.70
C ASN A 40 13.59 11.60 22.45
N ASN A 41 13.60 12.26 21.28
CA ASN A 41 13.15 11.65 20.03
C ASN A 41 14.11 10.58 19.52
N ASN A 42 15.42 10.79 19.65
CA ASN A 42 16.43 9.81 19.23
C ASN A 42 16.44 8.57 20.13
N ASN A 43 16.30 8.74 21.46
CA ASN A 43 16.23 7.60 22.38
C ASN A 43 14.94 6.78 22.20
N ASN A 44 13.80 7.44 21.97
CA ASN A 44 12.56 6.73 21.67
C ASN A 44 12.62 6.01 20.32
N ASN A 45 13.15 6.63 19.27
CA ASN A 45 13.30 5.96 17.97
C ASN A 45 14.24 4.76 18.02
N ASN A 46 15.36 4.86 18.76
CA ASN A 46 16.28 3.75 18.95
C ASN A 46 15.63 2.60 19.73
N ASN A 47 15.01 2.88 20.87
CA ASN A 47 14.30 1.86 21.66
C ASN A 47 13.13 1.22 20.89
N ASN A 48 12.42 1.99 20.07
CA ASN A 48 11.31 1.48 19.28
C ASN A 48 11.79 0.58 18.13
N ASN A 49 12.97 0.83 17.56
CA ASN A 49 13.57 -0.07 16.58
C ASN A 49 14.04 -1.38 17.22
N VAL A 50 14.54 -1.34 18.47
CA VAL A 50 14.88 -2.55 19.22
C VAL A 50 13.68 -3.49 19.38
N VAL A 51 12.47 -2.96 19.66
CA VAL A 51 11.25 -3.78 19.75
C VAL A 51 10.93 -4.45 18.41
N ILE A 52 10.98 -3.70 17.31
CA ILE A 52 10.67 -4.23 15.97
C ILE A 52 11.71 -5.27 15.55
N ASP A 53 13.00 -5.02 15.78
CA ASP A 53 14.09 -5.96 15.48
C ASP A 53 13.95 -7.23 16.35
N GLY A 54 13.50 -7.10 17.60
CA GLY A 54 13.17 -8.24 18.47
C GLY A 54 12.02 -9.10 17.92
N ILE A 55 10.95 -8.47 17.43
CA ILE A 55 9.83 -9.18 16.77
C ILE A 55 10.32 -9.92 15.53
N LEU A 56 11.11 -9.25 14.68
CA LEU A 56 11.69 -9.86 13.47
C LEU A 56 12.56 -11.06 13.81
N SER A 57 13.43 -10.93 14.82
CA SER A 57 14.31 -12.01 15.27
C SER A 57 13.52 -13.24 15.73
N LYS A 58 12.46 -13.05 16.54
CA LYS A 58 11.60 -14.15 17.00
C LYS A 58 10.87 -14.85 15.86
N LEU A 59 10.26 -14.07 14.95
CA LEU A 59 9.45 -14.62 13.86
C LEU A 59 10.31 -15.29 12.79
N LEU A 60 11.39 -14.64 12.36
CA LEU A 60 12.34 -15.21 11.39
C LEU A 60 13.15 -16.35 12.00
N GLY A 61 13.31 -16.40 13.33
CA GLY A 61 13.98 -17.48 14.05
C GLY A 61 13.13 -18.74 14.25
N ALA A 62 11.82 -18.71 13.96
CA ALA A 62 10.92 -19.86 14.09
C ALA A 62 11.16 -20.99 13.06
N ARG A 63 12.35 -21.02 12.46
CA ARG A 63 12.75 -21.91 11.37
C ARG A 63 12.88 -23.36 11.86
N GLN A 64 11.75 -24.06 11.76
CA GLN A 64 11.52 -25.51 11.77
C GLN A 64 11.78 -26.27 13.07
N THR A 65 10.76 -27.01 13.50
CA THR A 65 10.86 -28.18 14.36
C THR A 65 11.16 -29.43 13.52
N ALA A 66 11.68 -30.50 14.14
CA ALA A 66 12.16 -31.70 13.44
C ALA A 66 11.09 -32.45 12.61
N ASP A 67 9.81 -32.18 12.85
CA ASP A 67 8.64 -32.73 12.14
C ASP A 67 8.22 -31.88 10.91
N GLY A 68 8.93 -30.78 10.64
CA GLY A 68 8.63 -29.86 9.56
C GLY A 68 7.49 -28.88 9.88
N SER A 69 6.94 -28.88 11.09
CA SER A 69 5.96 -27.87 11.53
C SER A 69 6.65 -26.55 11.91
N CYS A 70 5.89 -25.45 11.93
CA CYS A 70 6.36 -24.15 12.40
C CYS A 70 5.68 -23.84 13.73
N ALA A 71 6.42 -23.95 14.83
CA ALA A 71 5.87 -23.65 16.15
C ALA A 71 5.29 -22.22 16.20
N ARG A 72 4.21 -22.05 17.00
CA ARG A 72 3.66 -20.72 17.27
C ARG A 72 4.71 -19.86 17.96
N VAL A 73 4.82 -18.62 17.51
CA VAL A 73 5.78 -17.68 18.06
C VAL A 73 5.13 -16.90 19.19
N GLN A 74 5.76 -16.93 20.37
CA GLN A 74 5.26 -16.19 21.52
C GLN A 74 5.67 -14.71 21.40
N LEU A 75 4.68 -13.87 21.12
CA LEU A 75 4.79 -12.43 21.16
C LEU A 75 4.07 -11.91 22.41
N THR A 76 4.49 -10.76 22.92
CA THR A 76 3.83 -10.09 24.04
C THR A 76 2.75 -9.14 23.52
N ASN A 77 1.75 -8.82 24.34
CA ASN A 77 0.77 -7.78 24.01
C ASN A 77 1.45 -6.45 23.64
N ARG A 78 2.52 -6.09 24.36
CA ARG A 78 3.28 -4.86 24.09
C ARG A 78 3.90 -4.86 22.70
N GLU A 79 4.49 -5.98 22.26
CA GLU A 79 5.06 -6.12 20.92
C GLU A 79 3.99 -5.99 19.84
N LEU A 80 2.85 -6.66 20.01
CA LEU A 80 1.73 -6.61 19.05
C LEU A 80 1.09 -5.21 18.98
N LEU A 81 0.92 -4.55 20.12
CA LEU A 81 0.42 -3.17 20.18
C LEU A 81 1.38 -2.20 19.48
N GLU A 82 2.69 -2.34 19.72
CA GLU A 82 3.67 -1.44 19.15
C GLU A 82 3.83 -1.61 17.63
N VAL A 83 3.90 -2.85 17.13
CA VAL A 83 4.05 -3.10 15.70
C VAL A 83 2.80 -2.64 14.92
N THR A 84 1.60 -2.87 15.45
CA THR A 84 0.35 -2.42 14.80
C THR A 84 0.23 -0.89 14.81
N ARG A 85 0.58 -0.23 15.92
CA ARG A 85 0.61 1.23 16.03
C ARG A 85 1.58 1.86 15.02
N ARG A 86 2.81 1.34 14.94
CA ARG A 86 3.83 1.85 13.99
C ARG A 86 3.47 1.54 12.54
N ALA A 87 2.94 0.36 12.24
CA ALA A 87 2.50 0.03 10.89
C ALA A 87 1.37 0.97 10.45
N GLN A 88 0.37 1.21 11.31
CA GLN A 88 -0.69 2.19 11.05
C GLN A 88 -0.14 3.59 10.76
N GLN A 89 0.84 4.05 11.55
CA GLN A 89 1.48 5.35 11.32
C GLN A 89 2.15 5.39 9.94
N VAL A 90 2.98 4.39 9.61
CA VAL A 90 3.64 4.32 8.29
C VAL A 90 2.61 4.31 7.17
N PHE A 91 1.55 3.49 7.27
CA PHE A 91 0.50 3.48 6.27
C PHE A 91 -0.18 4.85 6.14
N SER A 92 -0.45 5.56 7.25
CA SER A 92 -1.09 6.87 7.21
C SER A 92 -0.28 7.96 6.48
N GLU A 93 1.04 7.82 6.45
CA GLU A 93 1.97 8.71 5.76
C GLU A 93 2.11 8.36 4.26
N GLU A 94 1.79 7.12 3.86
CA GLU A 94 1.83 6.68 2.47
C GLU A 94 0.59 7.09 1.68
N SER A 95 0.64 7.10 0.35
CA SER A 95 -0.56 7.27 -0.48
C SER A 95 -1.43 6.01 -0.51
N MET A 96 -2.75 6.15 -0.63
CA MET A 96 -3.65 5.02 -0.93
C MET A 96 -3.35 4.35 -2.27
N LEU A 97 -2.71 5.09 -3.19
CA LEU A 97 -2.15 4.61 -4.45
C LEU A 97 -0.62 4.70 -4.42
N LEU A 98 0.05 3.59 -4.14
CA LEU A 98 1.50 3.55 -4.08
C LEU A 98 2.12 3.72 -5.47
N ARG A 99 3.25 4.44 -5.55
CA ARG A 99 4.09 4.49 -6.76
C ARG A 99 5.42 3.84 -6.46
N VAL A 100 5.74 2.76 -7.17
CA VAL A 100 6.88 1.90 -6.83
C VAL A 100 7.72 1.65 -8.08
N SER A 101 9.03 1.90 -8.00
CA SER A 101 9.95 1.57 -9.09
C SER A 101 10.37 0.09 -9.03
N PRO A 102 10.60 -0.60 -10.15
CA PRO A 102 11.31 -1.88 -10.17
C PRO A 102 12.81 -1.70 -9.80
N PRO A 103 13.55 -2.78 -9.47
CA PRO A 103 13.10 -4.16 -9.33
C PRO A 103 12.39 -4.43 -8.00
N LEU A 104 11.42 -5.34 -8.02
CA LEU A 104 10.75 -5.89 -6.83
C LEU A 104 10.12 -7.25 -7.14
N ARG A 105 9.81 -8.00 -6.07
CA ARG A 105 9.01 -9.24 -6.14
C ARG A 105 7.59 -8.95 -5.72
N VAL A 106 6.62 -9.47 -6.48
CA VAL A 106 5.19 -9.31 -6.20
C VAL A 106 4.63 -10.63 -5.69
N PHE A 107 3.94 -10.58 -4.55
CA PHE A 107 3.36 -11.74 -3.90
C PHE A 107 1.85 -11.59 -3.77
N GLY A 108 1.14 -12.68 -4.05
CA GLY A 108 -0.29 -12.80 -3.79
C GLY A 108 -0.55 -13.17 -2.33
N ASP A 109 -1.58 -13.98 -2.15
CA ASP A 109 -2.13 -14.33 -0.84
C ASP A 109 -1.19 -15.16 0.00
N LEU A 110 -1.30 -14.99 1.31
CA LEU A 110 -0.60 -15.81 2.29
C LEU A 110 -1.56 -16.59 3.18
N HIS A 111 -2.73 -16.04 3.51
CA HIS A 111 -3.78 -16.72 4.29
C HIS A 111 -3.25 -17.53 5.50
N GLY A 112 -2.41 -16.91 6.34
CA GLY A 112 -1.88 -17.56 7.54
C GLY A 112 -0.95 -18.76 7.31
N GLN A 113 -0.47 -18.99 6.08
CA GLN A 113 0.52 -20.03 5.75
C GLN A 113 1.94 -19.59 6.14
N PHE A 114 2.19 -19.43 7.44
CA PHE A 114 3.43 -18.83 7.95
C PHE A 114 4.70 -19.59 7.55
N ARG A 115 4.66 -20.93 7.59
CA ARG A 115 5.78 -21.76 7.14
C ARG A 115 6.16 -21.50 5.68
N ASP A 116 5.17 -21.48 4.79
CA ASP A 116 5.40 -21.25 3.36
C ASP A 116 5.91 -19.83 3.14
N PHE A 117 5.43 -18.86 3.93
CA PHE A 117 5.94 -17.50 3.89
C PHE A 117 7.42 -17.42 4.32
N LEU A 118 7.86 -18.15 5.35
CA LEU A 118 9.29 -18.21 5.71
C LEU A 118 10.14 -18.85 4.60
N LEU A 119 9.67 -19.96 4.00
CA LEU A 119 10.37 -20.61 2.88
C LEU A 119 10.49 -19.68 1.67
N LEU A 120 9.44 -18.92 1.38
CA LEU A 120 9.43 -17.90 0.34
C LEU A 120 10.48 -16.81 0.62
N LEU A 121 10.59 -16.32 1.86
CA LEU A 121 11.61 -15.35 2.24
C LEU A 121 13.03 -15.91 2.07
N ASP A 122 13.24 -17.19 2.35
CA ASP A 122 14.54 -17.85 2.19
C ASP A 122 14.96 -17.93 0.72
N GLN A 123 14.03 -18.27 -0.16
CA GLN A 123 14.27 -18.28 -1.61
C GLN A 123 14.42 -16.87 -2.18
N THR A 124 13.81 -15.87 -1.52
CA THR A 124 13.72 -14.52 -2.06
C THR A 124 14.72 -13.52 -1.53
N GLY A 125 15.42 -13.86 -0.45
CA GLY A 125 16.24 -12.93 0.28
C GLY A 125 15.40 -11.91 1.03
N LEU A 126 16.00 -11.25 2.02
CA LEU A 126 15.28 -10.32 2.89
C LEU A 126 15.46 -8.85 2.46
N PRO A 127 14.52 -7.96 2.83
CA PRO A 127 14.73 -6.52 2.74
C PRO A 127 15.90 -6.09 3.65
N PRO A 128 16.61 -5.00 3.30
CA PRO A 128 16.37 -4.13 2.14
C PRO A 128 17.01 -4.68 0.84
N GLY A 129 17.73 -5.81 0.89
CA GLY A 129 18.39 -6.40 -0.28
C GLY A 129 17.41 -6.82 -1.38
N THR A 130 16.22 -7.26 -1.00
CA THR A 130 15.09 -7.52 -1.92
C THR A 130 13.90 -6.63 -1.56
N ARG A 131 13.27 -6.03 -2.57
CA ARG A 131 12.05 -5.23 -2.41
C ARG A 131 10.80 -6.04 -2.71
N PHE A 132 9.74 -5.82 -1.95
CA PHE A 132 8.53 -6.63 -1.97
C PHE A 132 7.28 -5.77 -2.14
N LEU A 133 6.34 -6.25 -2.96
CA LEU A 133 4.96 -5.76 -3.00
C LEU A 133 4.01 -6.94 -2.75
N PHE A 134 3.25 -6.88 -1.66
CA PHE A 134 2.22 -7.87 -1.37
C PHE A 134 0.84 -7.33 -1.72
N LEU A 135 -0.02 -8.18 -2.27
CA LEU A 135 -1.32 -7.80 -2.80
C LEU A 135 -2.50 -7.93 -1.81
N GLY A 136 -2.26 -8.25 -0.54
CA GLY A 136 -3.33 -8.46 0.45
C GLY A 136 -3.60 -9.93 0.76
N ASP A 137 -4.63 -10.17 1.57
CA ASP A 137 -5.04 -11.49 2.05
C ASP A 137 -3.95 -12.23 2.82
N TYR A 138 -3.55 -11.60 3.92
CA TYR A 138 -2.52 -12.09 4.83
C TYR A 138 -3.08 -13.06 5.86
N VAL A 139 -4.32 -12.80 6.29
CA VAL A 139 -4.98 -13.48 7.40
C VAL A 139 -6.11 -14.41 6.92
N ASP A 140 -6.68 -15.13 7.88
CA ASP A 140 -7.75 -16.12 7.73
C ASP A 140 -7.33 -17.40 6.98
N ARG A 141 -8.19 -18.42 7.11
CA ARG A 141 -8.09 -19.77 6.50
C ARG A 141 -6.93 -20.64 6.99
N GLY A 142 -5.71 -20.10 7.09
CA GLY A 142 -4.57 -20.81 7.66
C GLY A 142 -4.46 -20.67 9.17
N GLU A 143 -3.51 -21.40 9.75
CA GLU A 143 -3.40 -21.61 11.20
C GLU A 143 -2.58 -20.56 11.95
N GLN A 144 -1.79 -19.75 11.23
CA GLN A 144 -0.80 -18.82 11.79
C GLN A 144 -0.93 -17.43 11.16
N SER A 145 -2.16 -16.91 11.09
CA SER A 145 -2.43 -15.59 10.52
C SER A 145 -1.74 -14.48 11.31
N LEU A 146 -1.69 -14.61 12.64
CA LEU A 146 -1.06 -13.62 13.50
C LEU A 146 0.44 -13.50 13.22
N GLU A 147 1.16 -14.61 13.09
CA GLU A 147 2.58 -14.62 12.75
C GLU A 147 2.85 -13.98 11.38
N VAL A 148 2.05 -14.35 10.36
CA VAL A 148 2.18 -13.79 9.00
C VAL A 148 2.02 -12.27 9.01
N VAL A 149 0.91 -11.76 9.54
CA VAL A 149 0.61 -10.32 9.49
C VAL A 149 1.57 -9.53 10.38
N THR A 150 1.98 -10.08 11.53
CA THR A 150 2.95 -9.40 12.41
C THR A 150 4.32 -9.32 11.74
N LEU A 151 4.78 -10.39 11.06
CA LEU A 151 6.05 -10.36 10.33
C LEU A 151 6.00 -9.32 9.20
N LEU A 152 4.91 -9.28 8.43
CA LEU A 152 4.74 -8.28 7.36
C LEU A 152 4.76 -6.85 7.91
N PHE A 153 4.05 -6.58 9.01
CA PHE A 153 4.02 -5.26 9.63
C PHE A 153 5.39 -4.87 10.20
N ALA A 154 6.10 -5.80 10.83
CA ALA A 154 7.45 -5.55 11.34
C ALA A 154 8.43 -5.24 10.20
N LEU A 155 8.37 -6.00 9.10
CA LEU A 155 9.16 -5.74 7.88
C LEU A 155 8.80 -4.39 7.26
N LYS A 156 7.52 -4.04 7.20
CA LYS A 156 7.03 -2.75 6.70
C LYS A 156 7.56 -1.57 7.53
N VAL A 157 7.46 -1.66 8.85
CA VAL A 157 7.95 -0.62 9.77
C VAL A 157 9.47 -0.48 9.68
N ARG A 158 10.18 -1.61 9.56
CA ARG A 158 11.65 -1.61 9.52
C ARG A 158 12.23 -1.16 8.18
N PHE A 159 11.53 -1.43 7.09
CA PHE A 159 11.97 -1.17 5.72
C PHE A 159 10.86 -0.54 4.85
N PRO A 160 10.32 0.64 5.22
CA PRO A 160 9.14 1.21 4.58
C PRO A 160 9.31 1.53 3.09
N THR A 161 10.55 1.75 2.63
CA THR A 161 10.90 2.02 1.22
C THR A 161 11.13 0.75 0.38
N SER A 162 11.19 -0.42 1.04
CA SER A 162 11.47 -1.72 0.40
C SER A 162 10.30 -2.69 0.50
N VAL A 163 9.40 -2.51 1.46
CA VAL A 163 8.25 -3.39 1.69
C VAL A 163 6.96 -2.60 1.50
N PHE A 164 6.13 -3.04 0.56
CA PHE A 164 4.86 -2.43 0.22
C PHE A 164 3.74 -3.45 0.44
N LEU A 165 2.70 -3.05 1.17
CA LEU A 165 1.58 -3.92 1.54
C LEU A 165 0.28 -3.28 1.07
N LEU A 166 -0.44 -3.97 0.18
CA LEU A 166 -1.79 -3.58 -0.21
C LEU A 166 -2.82 -4.26 0.67
N ARG A 167 -4.00 -3.67 0.77
CA ARG A 167 -5.12 -4.23 1.49
C ARG A 167 -5.84 -5.27 0.64
N GLY A 168 -6.10 -6.45 1.19
CA GLY A 168 -6.99 -7.45 0.62
C GLY A 168 -8.39 -7.40 1.22
N ASN A 169 -9.28 -8.27 0.73
CA ASN A 169 -10.63 -8.34 1.27
C ASN A 169 -10.69 -9.03 2.65
N HIS A 170 -9.68 -9.82 3.00
CA HIS A 170 -9.54 -10.41 4.33
C HIS A 170 -8.99 -9.44 5.39
N GLU A 171 -8.42 -8.30 5.00
CA GLU A 171 -8.07 -7.21 5.92
C GLU A 171 -9.27 -6.29 6.23
N VAL A 172 -10.47 -6.89 6.31
CA VAL A 172 -11.76 -6.23 6.55
C VAL A 172 -12.51 -6.98 7.65
N GLN A 173 -12.92 -6.25 8.69
CA GLN A 173 -13.42 -6.84 9.94
C GLN A 173 -14.62 -7.81 9.75
N PRO A 174 -15.67 -7.50 8.96
CA PRO A 174 -16.71 -8.48 8.65
C PRO A 174 -16.23 -9.82 8.09
N VAL A 175 -15.13 -9.82 7.32
CA VAL A 175 -14.57 -11.02 6.68
C VAL A 175 -13.75 -11.79 7.71
N ASN A 176 -12.75 -11.15 8.30
CA ASN A 176 -11.82 -11.84 9.21
C ASN A 176 -12.40 -12.17 10.58
N ARG A 177 -13.59 -11.63 10.89
CA ARG A 177 -14.41 -12.12 11.99
C ARG A 177 -15.00 -13.51 11.74
N ARG A 178 -15.24 -13.86 10.48
CA ARG A 178 -15.88 -15.11 10.07
C ARG A 178 -14.88 -16.21 9.70
N TYR A 179 -13.73 -15.84 9.13
CA TYR A 179 -12.84 -16.81 8.46
C TYR A 179 -11.56 -17.18 9.23
N GLY A 180 -11.45 -16.79 10.50
CA GLY A 180 -10.49 -17.39 11.44
C GLY A 180 -9.71 -16.39 12.29
N PHE A 181 -9.33 -15.23 11.74
CA PHE A 181 -8.40 -14.31 12.41
C PHE A 181 -8.94 -13.81 13.76
N PHE A 182 -10.24 -13.47 13.84
CA PHE A 182 -10.84 -13.05 15.11
C PHE A 182 -10.72 -14.12 16.19
N GLN A 183 -11.00 -15.39 15.85
CA GLN A 183 -10.91 -16.50 16.79
C GLN A 183 -9.44 -16.75 17.18
N GLU A 184 -8.52 -16.70 16.22
CA GLU A 184 -7.09 -16.87 16.47
C GLU A 184 -6.56 -15.82 17.45
N VAL A 185 -6.85 -14.54 17.20
CA VAL A 185 -6.36 -13.44 18.04
C VAL A 185 -7.01 -13.45 19.43
N THR A 186 -8.32 -13.65 19.51
CA THR A 186 -9.03 -13.59 20.80
C THR A 186 -8.79 -14.81 21.68
N SER A 187 -8.50 -15.98 21.11
CA SER A 187 -8.12 -17.18 21.88
C SER A 187 -6.70 -17.12 22.42
N ARG A 188 -5.76 -16.48 21.70
CA ARG A 188 -4.34 -16.40 22.10
C ARG A 188 -4.02 -15.14 22.90
N TYR A 189 -4.79 -14.08 22.71
CA TYR A 189 -4.56 -12.77 23.31
C TYR A 189 -5.89 -12.18 23.83
N ASN A 190 -6.39 -11.12 23.20
CA ASN A 190 -7.60 -10.45 23.64
C ASN A 190 -8.21 -9.60 22.51
N LEU A 191 -9.38 -9.03 22.80
CA LEU A 191 -10.13 -8.19 21.88
C LEU A 191 -9.39 -6.89 21.51
N GLU A 192 -8.56 -6.35 22.40
CA GLU A 192 -7.79 -5.14 22.12
C GLU A 192 -6.79 -5.37 20.99
N ILE A 193 -6.02 -6.46 21.03
CA ILE A 193 -5.08 -6.81 19.96
C ILE A 193 -5.81 -6.94 18.62
N TYR A 194 -6.95 -7.63 18.60
CA TYR A 194 -7.76 -7.76 17.37
C TYR A 194 -8.21 -6.40 16.84
N ALA A 195 -8.70 -5.52 17.72
CA ALA A 195 -9.12 -4.17 17.34
C ALA A 195 -7.96 -3.34 16.77
N ARG A 196 -6.73 -3.53 17.27
CA ARG A 196 -5.53 -2.81 16.81
C ARG A 196 -5.08 -3.25 15.42
N PHE A 197 -5.12 -4.55 15.12
CA PHE A 197 -4.95 -5.04 13.74
C PHE A 197 -6.02 -4.47 12.81
N GLY A 198 -7.28 -4.52 13.23
CA GLY A 198 -8.39 -3.93 12.45
C GLY A 198 -8.20 -2.43 12.18
N SER A 199 -7.67 -1.68 13.15
CA SER A 199 -7.34 -0.27 12.99
C SER A 199 -6.21 -0.07 11.98
N ALA A 200 -5.11 -0.82 12.09
CA ALA A 200 -4.01 -0.75 11.13
C ALA A 200 -4.43 -1.12 9.70
N PHE A 201 -5.23 -2.17 9.53
CA PHE A 201 -5.80 -2.56 8.24
C PHE A 201 -6.59 -1.45 7.56
N ALA A 202 -7.31 -0.63 8.34
CA ALA A 202 -8.09 0.47 7.80
C ALA A 202 -7.24 1.61 7.20
N TYR A 203 -5.93 1.66 7.46
CA TYR A 203 -5.03 2.67 6.89
C TYR A 203 -4.23 2.17 5.69
N MET A 204 -4.29 0.86 5.39
CA MET A 204 -3.48 0.25 4.34
C MET A 204 -3.82 0.81 2.94
N PRO A 205 -2.81 1.05 2.10
CA PRO A 205 -2.99 1.34 0.68
C PRO A 205 -3.78 0.23 -0.04
N VAL A 206 -4.49 0.58 -1.11
CA VAL A 206 -5.38 -0.37 -1.81
C VAL A 206 -4.92 -0.72 -3.22
N ALA A 207 -4.02 0.07 -3.79
CA ALA A 207 -3.43 -0.19 -5.09
C ALA A 207 -1.99 0.32 -5.18
N ALA A 208 -1.24 -0.19 -6.15
CA ALA A 208 0.07 0.31 -6.52
C ALA A 208 0.21 0.45 -8.04
N VAL A 209 1.05 1.39 -8.47
CA VAL A 209 1.55 1.47 -9.84
C VAL A 209 3.05 1.17 -9.82
N VAL A 210 3.45 0.08 -10.48
CA VAL A 210 4.84 -0.30 -10.63
C VAL A 210 5.39 0.21 -11.96
N GLY A 211 6.48 0.97 -11.91
CA GLY A 211 7.22 1.44 -13.08
C GLY A 211 6.35 2.22 -14.08
N GLU A 212 5.31 2.92 -13.61
CA GLU A 212 4.32 3.64 -14.43
C GLU A 212 3.55 2.76 -15.44
N LYS A 213 3.67 1.43 -15.35
CA LYS A 213 3.23 0.48 -16.37
C LYS A 213 2.39 -0.67 -15.83
N ILE A 214 2.45 -0.98 -14.55
CA ILE A 214 1.73 -2.14 -14.01
C ILE A 214 0.85 -1.67 -12.85
N PHE A 215 -0.46 -1.80 -13.01
CA PHE A 215 -1.43 -1.48 -11.96
C PHE A 215 -1.68 -2.74 -11.13
N CYS A 216 -1.28 -2.71 -9.86
CA CYS A 216 -1.42 -3.80 -8.90
C CYS A 216 -2.57 -3.51 -7.94
N VAL A 217 -3.45 -4.48 -7.77
CA VAL A 217 -4.62 -4.41 -6.88
C VAL A 217 -4.95 -5.81 -6.38
N HIS A 218 -5.60 -5.92 -5.22
CA HIS A 218 -6.02 -7.21 -4.69
C HIS A 218 -7.06 -7.89 -5.59
N GLY A 219 -8.28 -7.34 -5.66
CA GLY A 219 -9.38 -7.93 -6.43
C GLY A 219 -9.24 -7.59 -7.91
N GLY A 220 -9.66 -6.38 -8.29
CA GLY A 220 -9.74 -6.01 -9.69
C GLY A 220 -10.06 -4.54 -9.91
N ILE A 221 -10.59 -4.22 -11.09
CA ILE A 221 -11.01 -2.85 -11.43
C ILE A 221 -12.50 -2.62 -11.19
N SER A 222 -12.84 -1.34 -11.03
CA SER A 222 -14.21 -0.86 -10.83
C SER A 222 -14.75 -0.19 -12.09
N PRO A 223 -16.05 -0.33 -12.43
CA PRO A 223 -16.70 0.51 -13.44
C PRO A 223 -16.71 2.00 -13.07
N ARG A 224 -16.48 2.32 -11.78
CA ARG A 224 -16.44 3.69 -11.24
C ARG A 224 -15.03 4.28 -11.25
N LEU A 225 -14.02 3.50 -11.65
CA LEU A 225 -12.64 3.96 -11.74
C LEU A 225 -12.40 4.64 -13.09
N HIS A 226 -12.58 5.95 -13.12
CA HIS A 226 -12.33 6.80 -14.28
C HIS A 226 -10.93 7.39 -14.26
N ASN A 227 -10.38 7.68 -13.08
CA ASN A 227 -9.02 8.16 -12.91
C ASN A 227 -8.36 7.61 -11.64
N LEU A 228 -7.03 7.53 -11.63
CA LEU A 228 -6.29 6.98 -10.49
C LEU A 228 -6.29 7.91 -9.26
N ASP A 229 -6.56 9.20 -9.45
CA ASP A 229 -6.67 10.16 -8.35
C ASP A 229 -7.87 9.81 -7.45
N GLN A 230 -8.93 9.21 -7.99
CA GLN A 230 -10.03 8.66 -7.18
C GLN A 230 -9.56 7.62 -6.15
N ILE A 231 -8.46 6.90 -6.41
CA ILE A 231 -7.87 5.95 -5.46
C ILE A 231 -7.03 6.72 -4.42
N ARG A 232 -6.23 7.68 -4.87
CA ARG A 232 -5.42 8.54 -3.99
C ARG A 232 -6.27 9.27 -2.95
N ASP A 233 -7.45 9.70 -3.35
CA ASP A 233 -8.33 10.55 -2.56
C ASP A 233 -9.29 9.75 -1.65
N ILE A 234 -9.16 8.41 -1.58
CA ILE A 234 -9.92 7.58 -0.64
C ILE A 234 -9.54 7.99 0.79
N PRO A 235 -10.49 8.43 1.64
CA PRO A 235 -10.18 8.87 2.99
C PRO A 235 -9.76 7.70 3.87
N ARG A 236 -8.84 7.97 4.81
CA ARG A 236 -8.46 7.04 5.87
C ARG A 236 -8.94 7.53 7.24
N PRO A 237 -9.33 6.62 8.15
CA PRO A 237 -9.41 5.17 7.99
C PRO A 237 -10.48 4.75 6.98
N ALA A 238 -10.09 3.90 6.03
CA ALA A 238 -10.93 3.48 4.91
C ALA A 238 -11.91 2.41 5.38
N ARG A 239 -13.15 2.83 5.66
CA ARG A 239 -14.27 1.90 5.91
C ARG A 239 -14.75 1.35 4.57
N VAL A 240 -14.71 0.03 4.41
CA VAL A 240 -15.15 -0.62 3.16
C VAL A 240 -16.68 -0.59 3.11
N PRO A 241 -17.29 0.13 2.15
CA PRO A 241 -18.75 0.17 2.02
C PRO A 241 -19.28 -1.16 1.49
N LYS A 242 -20.62 -1.30 1.48
CA LYS A 242 -21.25 -2.45 0.83
C LYS A 242 -20.92 -2.48 -0.66
N GLN A 243 -20.91 -1.34 -1.34
CA GLN A 243 -20.66 -1.24 -2.78
C GLN A 243 -19.84 0.02 -3.09
N GLY A 244 -19.16 0.04 -4.23
CA GLY A 244 -18.45 1.22 -4.74
C GLY A 244 -16.97 0.95 -4.96
N LEU A 245 -16.23 1.99 -5.37
CA LEU A 245 -14.84 1.87 -5.83
C LEU A 245 -13.95 1.03 -4.91
N LEU A 246 -13.94 1.32 -3.60
CA LEU A 246 -13.12 0.59 -2.63
C LEU A 246 -13.52 -0.89 -2.53
N THR A 247 -14.81 -1.20 -2.57
CA THR A 247 -15.29 -2.58 -2.54
C THR A 247 -14.86 -3.33 -3.78
N ASP A 248 -15.05 -2.73 -4.95
CA ASP A 248 -14.71 -3.33 -6.24
C ASP A 248 -13.19 -3.59 -6.34
N LEU A 249 -12.34 -2.66 -5.87
CA LEU A 249 -10.88 -2.85 -5.82
C LEU A 249 -10.48 -4.07 -4.97
N LEU A 250 -11.23 -4.39 -3.92
CA LEU A 250 -10.94 -5.51 -3.04
C LEU A 250 -11.63 -6.83 -3.47
N TRP A 251 -12.69 -6.79 -4.28
CA TRP A 251 -13.56 -7.96 -4.50
C TRP A 251 -13.83 -8.32 -5.96
N ALA A 252 -13.52 -7.45 -6.92
CA ALA A 252 -13.74 -7.73 -8.34
C ALA A 252 -12.84 -8.88 -8.83
N ASP A 253 -13.32 -9.66 -9.81
CA ASP A 253 -12.56 -10.75 -10.42
C ASP A 253 -12.44 -10.55 -11.94
N PRO A 254 -11.33 -10.95 -12.56
CA PRO A 254 -11.29 -11.10 -14.00
C PRO A 254 -12.18 -12.29 -14.44
N HIS A 255 -12.96 -12.14 -15.52
CA HIS A 255 -13.73 -13.24 -16.10
C HIS A 255 -13.52 -13.30 -17.62
N PRO A 256 -12.98 -14.41 -18.15
CA PRO A 256 -12.64 -14.54 -19.58
C PRO A 256 -13.83 -14.28 -20.52
N ALA A 257 -15.03 -14.73 -20.13
CA ALA A 257 -16.23 -14.64 -20.97
C ALA A 257 -17.14 -13.43 -20.68
N ALA A 258 -16.88 -12.62 -19.64
CA ALA A 258 -17.67 -11.41 -19.41
C ALA A 258 -17.50 -10.48 -20.62
N GLU A 259 -18.44 -9.66 -21.06
CA GLU A 259 -18.20 -8.69 -22.17
C GLU A 259 -17.92 -7.28 -21.65
N ASN A 260 -18.54 -6.96 -20.51
CA ASN A 260 -18.47 -5.71 -19.77
C ASN A 260 -18.35 -6.03 -18.27
N PHE A 261 -18.48 -5.01 -17.42
CA PHE A 261 -18.72 -5.23 -16.00
C PHE A 261 -20.04 -5.97 -15.79
N THR A 262 -19.99 -7.14 -15.14
CA THR A 262 -21.19 -7.91 -14.77
C THR A 262 -21.13 -8.30 -13.30
N ASP A 263 -22.28 -8.53 -12.68
CA ASP A 263 -22.32 -9.00 -11.29
C ASP A 263 -21.59 -10.34 -11.13
N ASN A 264 -20.84 -10.48 -10.05
CA ASN A 264 -20.12 -11.72 -9.72
C ASN A 264 -20.97 -12.60 -8.80
N LEU A 265 -21.87 -13.36 -9.41
CA LEU A 265 -22.83 -14.21 -8.72
C LEU A 265 -22.17 -15.41 -7.99
N GLU A 266 -20.96 -15.81 -8.38
CA GLU A 266 -20.22 -16.93 -7.78
C GLU A 266 -19.61 -16.61 -6.41
N ARG A 267 -19.35 -15.33 -6.09
CA ARG A 267 -18.94 -14.94 -4.73
C ARG A 267 -20.10 -14.96 -3.73
N GLY A 268 -21.28 -15.40 -4.16
CA GLY A 268 -22.50 -15.54 -3.38
C GLY A 268 -23.21 -14.21 -3.19
N GLY A 269 -24.55 -14.23 -3.15
CA GLY A 269 -25.45 -13.06 -3.04
C GLY A 269 -25.34 -12.21 -1.77
N GLY A 270 -24.22 -12.32 -1.02
CA GLY A 270 -23.91 -11.54 0.18
C GLY A 270 -22.64 -10.68 0.07
N VAL A 271 -21.90 -10.73 -1.04
CA VAL A 271 -20.77 -9.81 -1.31
C VAL A 271 -21.27 -8.72 -2.26
N PRO A 272 -21.52 -7.50 -1.79
CA PRO A 272 -22.01 -6.46 -2.68
C PRO A 272 -20.82 -5.89 -3.49
N GLY A 273 -20.99 -5.71 -4.80
CA GLY A 273 -20.04 -4.99 -5.66
C GLY A 273 -18.86 -5.79 -6.25
N ALA A 274 -18.85 -7.12 -6.21
CA ALA A 274 -17.87 -7.87 -6.99
C ALA A 274 -18.29 -7.82 -8.46
N PHE A 275 -17.64 -6.99 -9.28
CA PHE A 275 -17.81 -7.04 -10.73
C PHE A 275 -16.86 -8.05 -11.34
N ARG A 276 -17.29 -8.69 -12.42
CA ARG A 276 -16.44 -9.39 -13.37
C ARG A 276 -15.99 -8.43 -14.45
N PHE A 277 -14.73 -8.47 -14.86
CA PHE A 277 -14.24 -7.67 -15.99
C PHE A 277 -13.42 -8.51 -16.97
N ARG A 278 -13.43 -8.18 -18.27
CA ARG A 278 -12.54 -8.88 -19.23
C ARG A 278 -11.07 -8.55 -18.95
N PRO A 279 -10.14 -9.51 -19.05
CA PRO A 279 -8.71 -9.25 -18.89
C PRO A 279 -8.14 -8.12 -19.78
N HIS A 280 -8.70 -7.92 -20.98
CA HIS A 280 -8.29 -6.86 -21.92
C HIS A 280 -8.91 -5.47 -21.63
N MET A 281 -9.88 -5.36 -20.71
CA MET A 281 -10.38 -4.10 -20.15
C MET A 281 -9.39 -3.49 -19.13
N SER A 282 -8.11 -3.85 -19.25
CA SER A 282 -6.97 -3.32 -18.52
C SER A 282 -6.66 -1.83 -18.78
N ARG A 283 -7.65 -1.09 -19.27
CA ARG A 283 -7.57 0.31 -19.65
C ARG A 283 -8.53 1.11 -18.78
N PRO A 284 -8.09 1.66 -17.64
CA PRO A 284 -8.81 2.77 -17.04
C PRO A 284 -8.97 3.87 -18.11
N PRO A 285 -10.13 4.55 -18.19
CA PRO A 285 -10.36 5.57 -19.21
C PRO A 285 -9.31 6.68 -19.02
N ALA A 286 -8.38 6.81 -19.98
CA ALA A 286 -7.43 7.92 -20.10
C ALA A 286 -6.17 8.00 -19.20
N LEU A 287 -5.66 6.91 -18.60
CA LEU A 287 -4.38 6.97 -17.85
C LEU A 287 -3.25 6.12 -18.45
N TYR A 288 -2.26 6.85 -18.98
CA TYR A 288 -0.95 6.42 -19.47
C TYR A 288 -0.98 5.41 -20.62
N LYS A 289 0.00 5.49 -21.52
CA LYS A 289 0.14 4.57 -22.65
C LYS A 289 0.39 3.14 -22.11
N ARG A 290 -0.68 2.35 -21.96
CA ARG A 290 -0.73 0.88 -21.80
C ARG A 290 -0.28 0.30 -20.45
N PRO A 291 -0.94 0.60 -19.31
CA PRO A 291 -0.68 -0.18 -18.10
C PRO A 291 -1.26 -1.61 -18.19
N ARG A 292 -0.52 -2.63 -17.74
CA ARG A 292 -1.04 -3.99 -17.53
C ARG A 292 -1.65 -4.08 -16.14
N ILE A 293 -2.87 -4.63 -16.00
CA ILE A 293 -3.43 -4.93 -14.68
C ILE A 293 -2.84 -6.22 -14.17
N PHE A 294 -2.34 -6.18 -12.95
CA PHE A 294 -1.90 -7.33 -12.19
C PHE A 294 -2.83 -7.48 -10.98
N CYS A 295 -3.70 -8.49 -11.07
CA CYS A 295 -4.63 -8.90 -10.02
C CYS A 295 -4.36 -10.37 -9.67
N ARG A 296 -5.02 -10.88 -8.62
CA ARG A 296 -4.81 -12.13 -7.86
C ARG A 296 -4.79 -13.47 -8.63
N SER A 297 -4.10 -13.57 -9.75
CA SER A 297 -3.79 -14.83 -10.42
C SER A 297 -2.55 -15.47 -9.78
N THR A 298 -2.73 -16.06 -8.60
CA THR A 298 -2.07 -17.26 -8.03
C THR A 298 -0.58 -17.59 -8.32
N THR A 299 0.30 -16.63 -8.59
CA THR A 299 1.75 -16.93 -8.67
C THR A 299 2.60 -15.77 -8.15
N THR A 300 3.70 -16.08 -7.48
CA THR A 300 4.76 -15.10 -7.18
C THR A 300 5.38 -14.65 -8.49
N HIS A 301 5.31 -13.35 -8.79
CA HIS A 301 5.83 -12.81 -10.04
C HIS A 301 7.03 -11.89 -9.80
N TYR A 302 8.05 -12.03 -10.65
CA TYR A 302 9.22 -11.17 -10.67
C TYR A 302 9.00 -10.03 -11.65
N LEU A 303 8.94 -8.80 -11.15
CA LEU A 303 8.91 -7.61 -11.99
C LEU A 303 10.33 -7.07 -12.14
N LEU A 304 11.05 -7.61 -13.12
CA LEU A 304 12.35 -7.11 -13.56
C LEU A 304 12.12 -6.04 -14.64
N GLY A 305 12.63 -4.82 -14.42
CA GLY A 305 12.76 -3.74 -15.40
C GLY A 305 11.63 -3.62 -16.43
N ALA A 306 10.55 -2.91 -16.07
CA ALA A 306 9.44 -2.61 -16.98
C ALA A 306 9.77 -1.45 -17.93
#